data_AF-A0A354CJL1-F1
#
_entry.id   AF-A0A354CJL1-F1
#
_cell.length_a   1.000
_cell.length_b   1.000
_cell.length_c   1.000
_cell.angle_alpha   90.00
_cell.angle_beta   90.00
_cell.angle_gamma   90.00
#
_symmetry.space_group_name_H-M   'P 1'
#
loop_
_entity.id
_entity.type
_entity.pdbx_description
1 polymer ?
#
loop_
_entity_poly.entity_id
_entity_poly.type
_entity_poly.pdbx_seq_one_letter_code
_entity_poly.pdbx_strand_id
1 'polypeptide(L)'
;MVWPAKGEIKNYIVRVDYSSFDTAAICLVRTGKSDAEMTVTDSSGNKVASLTSNSTYARSWKFVDKPTDAAFEDYTIMVKSTTYNSTQNSFRICIGNKADTETMLSGKENAVWLNRYTESSRN
;
A
#
# COMPACT_ATOMS: atom_id res chain seq x y z
N MET A 1 6.49 7.00 -3.17
CA MET A 1 7.68 6.16 -2.97
C MET A 1 8.47 6.09 -4.27
N VAL A 2 9.81 6.12 -4.22
CA VAL A 2 10.71 5.91 -5.37
C VAL A 2 11.40 4.56 -5.16
N TRP A 3 11.54 3.78 -6.23
CA TRP A 3 12.25 2.50 -6.21
C TRP A 3 13.60 2.62 -6.91
N PRO A 4 14.70 2.06 -6.38
CA PRO A 4 15.98 2.05 -7.08
C PRO A 4 16.08 1.02 -8.22
N ALA A 5 15.38 -0.13 -8.22
CA ALA A 5 15.53 -1.12 -9.31
C ALA A 5 14.35 -2.09 -9.53
N LYS A 6 14.36 -2.81 -10.67
CA LYS A 6 13.46 -3.94 -10.95
C LYS A 6 13.72 -5.07 -9.96
N GLY A 7 12.66 -5.70 -9.45
CA GLY A 7 12.76 -6.93 -8.66
C GLY A 7 13.23 -6.74 -7.21
N GLU A 8 13.54 -5.51 -6.80
CA GLU A 8 13.69 -5.14 -5.40
C GLU A 8 12.40 -5.51 -4.62
N ILE A 9 12.46 -5.55 -3.29
CA ILE A 9 11.31 -5.82 -2.43
C ILE A 9 11.34 -4.78 -1.31
N LYS A 10 10.20 -4.14 -1.06
CA LYS A 10 10.01 -3.28 0.11
C LYS A 10 8.89 -3.81 0.98
N ASN A 11 9.18 -3.90 2.27
CA ASN A 11 8.24 -4.38 3.28
C ASN A 11 7.84 -3.22 4.19
N TYR A 12 6.55 -3.16 4.53
CA TYR A 12 5.98 -2.18 5.43
C TYR A 12 5.09 -2.89 6.44
N ILE A 13 5.05 -2.36 7.66
CA ILE A 13 4.04 -2.75 8.65
C ILE A 13 3.10 -1.57 8.78
N VAL A 14 1.80 -1.81 8.58
CA VAL A 14 0.77 -0.79 8.69
C VAL A 14 -0.31 -1.29 9.64
N ARG A 15 -0.50 -0.54 10.73
CA ARG A 15 -1.59 -0.78 11.68
C ARG A 15 -2.87 -0.15 11.15
N VAL A 16 -3.95 -0.92 11.13
CA VAL A 16 -5.30 -0.44 10.84
C VAL A 16 -6.11 -0.45 12.13
N ASP A 17 -6.78 0.65 12.41
CA ASP A 17 -7.71 0.81 13.53
C ASP A 17 -9.14 0.59 13.03
N TYR A 18 -9.74 -0.53 13.42
CA TYR A 18 -11.11 -0.95 13.10
C TYR A 18 -12.13 -0.54 14.19
N SER A 19 -11.81 0.45 15.04
CA SER A 19 -12.73 0.96 16.06
C SER A 19 -13.93 1.71 15.47
N SER A 20 -13.78 2.27 14.27
CA SER A 20 -14.77 3.14 13.63
C SER A 20 -15.36 2.60 12.32
N PHE A 21 -14.87 1.45 11.83
CA PHE A 21 -15.35 0.81 10.61
C PHE A 21 -15.03 -0.69 10.63
N ASP A 22 -15.76 -1.48 9.83
CA ASP A 22 -15.60 -2.94 9.78
C ASP A 22 -14.87 -3.44 8.53
N THR A 23 -14.67 -2.60 7.51
CA THR A 23 -13.98 -3.02 6.28
C THR A 23 -12.93 -2.00 5.88
N ALA A 24 -11.68 -2.44 5.81
CA ALA A 24 -10.59 -1.65 5.26
C ALA A 24 -10.51 -1.80 3.74
N ALA A 25 -10.15 -0.73 3.06
CA ALA A 25 -9.74 -0.74 1.68
C ALA A 25 -8.21 -0.63 1.58
N ILE A 26 -7.62 -1.51 0.79
CA ILE A 26 -6.18 -1.52 0.49
C ILE A 26 -6.02 -1.32 -1.02
N CYS A 27 -5.23 -0.35 -1.42
CA CYS A 27 -4.99 -0.02 -2.83
C CYS A 27 -3.51 0.00 -3.16
N LEU A 28 -3.17 -0.56 -4.32
CA LEU A 28 -1.92 -0.28 -5.02
C LEU A 28 -2.21 0.63 -6.22
N VAL A 29 -1.51 1.76 -6.29
CA VAL A 29 -1.65 2.76 -7.35
C VAL A 29 -0.32 2.98 -8.06
N ARG A 30 -0.34 2.79 -9.38
CA ARG A 30 0.73 3.18 -10.29
C ARG A 30 0.66 4.68 -10.53
N THR A 31 1.69 5.40 -10.11
CA THR A 31 1.82 6.86 -10.30
C THR A 31 2.91 7.24 -11.30
N GLY A 32 3.66 6.25 -11.80
CA GLY A 32 4.68 6.38 -12.82
C GLY A 32 4.52 5.34 -13.93
N LYS A 33 5.64 4.93 -14.54
CA LYS A 33 5.72 3.92 -15.59
C LYS A 33 6.23 2.55 -15.15
N SER A 34 6.78 2.44 -13.94
CA SER A 34 7.05 1.12 -13.36
C SER A 34 5.74 0.37 -13.08
N ASP A 35 5.79 -0.94 -13.13
CA ASP A 35 4.74 -1.84 -12.69
C ASP A 35 5.13 -2.52 -11.38
N ALA A 36 4.14 -2.89 -10.57
CA ALA A 36 4.38 -3.46 -9.25
C ALA A 36 3.32 -4.49 -8.87
N GLU A 37 3.75 -5.43 -8.04
CA GLU A 37 2.91 -6.39 -7.33
C GLU A 37 2.99 -6.09 -5.83
N MET A 38 1.89 -6.34 -5.13
CA MET A 38 1.79 -6.16 -3.69
C MET A 38 1.12 -7.39 -3.07
N THR A 39 1.75 -7.94 -2.05
CA THR A 39 1.17 -8.97 -1.18
C THR A 39 0.92 -8.36 0.19
N VAL A 40 -0.24 -8.63 0.77
CA VAL A 40 -0.59 -8.20 2.13
C VAL A 40 -0.88 -9.42 2.97
N THR A 41 -0.25 -9.46 4.13
CA THR A 41 -0.36 -10.53 5.11
C THR A 41 -0.87 -9.95 6.44
N ASP A 42 -1.80 -10.62 7.10
CA ASP A 42 -2.24 -10.26 8.45
C ASP A 42 -1.19 -10.63 9.52
N SER A 43 -1.45 -10.26 10.78
CA SER A 43 -0.58 -10.55 11.92
C SER A 43 -0.41 -12.05 12.21
N SER A 44 -1.35 -12.87 11.74
CA SER A 44 -1.30 -14.34 11.84
C SER A 44 -0.47 -14.99 10.74
N GLY A 45 0.02 -14.21 9.77
CA GLY A 45 0.80 -14.71 8.64
C GLY A 45 -0.05 -15.18 7.45
N ASN A 46 -1.36 -14.94 7.45
CA ASN A 46 -2.23 -15.30 6.34
C ASN A 46 -2.23 -14.22 5.27
N LYS A 47 -2.13 -14.64 4.00
CA LYS A 47 -2.23 -13.72 2.87
C LYS A 47 -3.68 -13.27 2.68
N VAL A 48 -3.94 -11.98 2.91
CA VAL A 48 -5.28 -11.37 2.77
C VAL A 48 -5.46 -10.62 1.43
N ALA A 49 -4.36 -10.20 0.78
CA ALA A 49 -4.42 -9.55 -0.51
C ALA A 49 -3.25 -9.91 -1.44
N SER A 50 -3.52 -9.90 -2.74
CA SER A 50 -2.54 -9.96 -3.83
C SER A 50 -3.00 -8.99 -4.92
N LEU A 51 -2.28 -7.90 -5.11
CA LEU A 51 -2.63 -6.81 -6.02
C LEU A 51 -1.53 -6.57 -7.05
N THR A 52 -1.90 -6.10 -8.23
CA THR A 52 -0.96 -5.72 -9.29
C THR A 52 -1.35 -4.35 -9.84
N SER A 53 -0.36 -3.51 -10.11
CA SER A 53 -0.55 -2.26 -10.84
C SER A 53 0.37 -2.22 -12.06
N ASN A 54 -0.21 -1.95 -13.24
CA ASN A 54 0.50 -1.91 -14.51
C ASN A 54 -0.15 -0.91 -15.48
N SER A 55 0.31 -0.86 -16.73
CA SER A 55 -0.24 0.04 -17.75
C SER A 55 -1.73 -0.16 -18.06
N THR A 56 -2.25 -1.37 -17.86
CA THR A 56 -3.67 -1.70 -18.07
C THR A 56 -4.47 -1.39 -16.80
N TYR A 57 -3.93 -1.77 -15.65
CA TYR A 57 -4.55 -1.59 -14.35
C TYR A 57 -3.73 -0.62 -13.51
N ALA A 58 -3.95 0.68 -13.71
CA ALA A 58 -3.23 1.70 -12.95
C ALA A 58 -3.54 1.66 -11.44
N ARG A 59 -4.66 1.03 -11.05
CA ARG A 59 -5.12 0.91 -9.66
C ARG A 59 -5.69 -0.48 -9.43
N SER A 60 -5.42 -1.05 -8.26
CA SER A 60 -5.96 -2.33 -7.84
C SER A 60 -6.32 -2.30 -6.37
N TRP A 61 -7.52 -2.78 -6.04
CA TRP A 61 -8.12 -2.68 -4.71
C TRP A 61 -8.39 -4.06 -4.11
N LYS A 62 -8.23 -4.17 -2.80
CA LYS A 62 -8.77 -5.25 -1.99
C LYS A 62 -9.52 -4.65 -0.80
N PHE A 63 -10.69 -5.21 -0.51
CA PHE A 63 -11.40 -4.95 0.74
C PHE A 63 -11.13 -6.10 1.71
N VAL A 64 -10.80 -5.76 2.94
CA VAL A 64 -10.46 -6.70 4.02
C VAL A 64 -11.33 -6.37 5.23
N ASP A 65 -12.20 -7.30 5.56
CA ASP A 65 -13.05 -7.18 6.73
C ASP A 65 -12.23 -7.34 8.02
N LYS A 66 -12.71 -6.66 9.05
CA LYS A 66 -12.17 -6.69 10.41
C LYS A 66 -12.04 -8.13 10.91
N PRO A 67 -10.89 -8.51 11.48
CA PRO A 67 -10.75 -9.79 12.19
C PRO A 67 -11.67 -9.84 13.41
N THR A 68 -12.24 -11.01 13.71
CA THR A 68 -13.14 -11.21 14.85
C THR A 68 -12.51 -10.68 16.15
N ASP A 69 -13.25 -9.83 16.87
CA ASP A 69 -12.86 -9.26 18.17
C ASP A 69 -11.58 -8.38 18.19
N ALA A 70 -11.04 -7.98 17.03
CA ALA A 70 -9.83 -7.16 16.96
C ALA A 70 -10.15 -5.67 16.74
N ALA A 71 -9.81 -4.79 17.67
CA ALA A 71 -9.90 -3.33 17.45
C ALA A 71 -8.80 -2.82 16.51
N PHE A 72 -7.65 -3.50 16.46
CA PHE A 72 -6.50 -3.15 15.63
C PHE A 72 -5.98 -4.40 14.93
N GLU A 73 -5.44 -4.23 13.72
CA GLU A 73 -4.75 -5.29 13.00
C GLU A 73 -3.46 -4.74 12.36
N ASP A 74 -2.36 -5.49 12.46
CA ASP A 74 -1.08 -5.12 11.86
C ASP A 74 -0.88 -5.89 10.56
N TYR A 75 -0.91 -5.19 9.44
CA TYR A 75 -0.68 -5.78 8.13
C TYR A 75 0.78 -5.62 7.69
N THR A 76 1.38 -6.73 7.28
CA THR A 76 2.65 -6.72 6.56
C THR A 76 2.39 -6.58 5.07
N ILE A 77 2.87 -5.48 4.48
CA ILE A 77 2.74 -5.17 3.06
C ILE A 77 4.09 -5.34 2.39
N MET A 78 4.18 -6.33 1.50
CA MET A 78 5.32 -6.54 0.63
C MET A 78 5.00 -6.01 -0.77
N VAL A 79 5.78 -5.06 -1.27
CA VAL A 79 5.68 -4.58 -2.66
C VAL A 79 6.93 -4.98 -3.42
N LYS A 80 6.74 -5.44 -4.65
CA LYS A 80 7.77 -5.81 -5.61
C LYS A 80 7.57 -5.06 -6.92
N SER A 81 8.58 -4.34 -7.39
CA SER A 81 8.58 -3.79 -8.76
C SER A 81 8.79 -4.93 -9.77
N THR A 82 7.86 -5.06 -10.71
CA THR A 82 7.93 -6.07 -11.79
C THR A 82 8.54 -5.49 -13.07
N THR A 83 8.31 -4.20 -13.33
CA THR A 83 9.02 -3.44 -14.35
C THR A 83 9.57 -2.15 -13.75
N TYR A 84 10.67 -1.65 -14.32
CA TYR A 84 11.39 -0.50 -13.78
C TYR A 84 11.60 0.57 -14.84
N ASN A 85 11.19 1.79 -14.53
CA ASN A 85 11.54 2.99 -15.28
C ASN A 85 12.29 3.97 -14.37
N SER A 86 13.57 4.23 -14.66
CA SER A 86 14.46 5.04 -13.82
C SER A 86 13.98 6.47 -13.55
N THR A 87 13.14 7.02 -14.42
CA THR A 87 12.62 8.38 -14.30
C THR A 87 11.21 8.46 -13.73
N GLN A 88 10.45 7.36 -13.79
CA GLN A 88 9.03 7.30 -13.42
C GLN A 88 8.74 6.00 -12.68
N ASN A 89 9.41 5.78 -11.55
CA ASN A 89 9.36 4.56 -10.75
C ASN A 89 8.44 4.66 -9.52
N SER A 90 7.50 5.59 -9.54
CA SER A 90 6.71 5.92 -8.37
C SER A 90 5.41 5.12 -8.24
N PHE A 91 5.13 4.69 -7.01
CA PHE A 91 3.85 4.09 -6.61
C PHE A 91 3.34 4.72 -5.33
N ARG A 92 2.04 4.50 -5.09
CA ARG A 92 1.35 4.83 -3.86
C ARG A 92 0.61 3.59 -3.35
N ILE A 93 0.64 3.40 -2.05
CA ILE A 93 -0.18 2.44 -1.34
C ILE A 93 -1.18 3.27 -0.52
N CYS A 94 -2.46 2.93 -0.60
CA CYS A 94 -3.49 3.55 0.23
C CYS A 94 -4.10 2.46 1.12
N ILE A 95 -4.26 2.74 2.41
CA ILE A 95 -5.00 1.89 3.34
C ILE A 95 -5.90 2.77 4.20
N GLY A 96 -7.14 2.33 4.45
CA GLY A 96 -8.10 3.13 5.21
C GLY A 96 -9.51 2.55 5.15
N ASN A 97 -10.50 3.32 5.58
CA ASN A 97 -11.90 2.90 5.56
C ASN A 97 -12.42 2.74 4.12
N LYS A 98 -13.16 1.67 3.84
CA LYS A 98 -13.82 1.43 2.56
C LYS A 98 -14.77 2.56 2.14
N ALA A 99 -15.42 3.23 3.08
CA ALA A 99 -16.30 4.36 2.78
C ALA A 99 -15.56 5.55 2.15
N ASP A 100 -14.25 5.67 2.40
CA ASP A 100 -13.44 6.85 2.03
C ASP A 100 -12.57 6.64 0.79
N THR A 101 -12.86 5.62 -0.02
CA THR A 101 -12.00 5.23 -1.16
C THR A 101 -11.71 6.35 -2.16
N GLU A 102 -12.65 7.28 -2.38
CA GLU A 102 -12.42 8.46 -3.23
C GLU A 102 -11.46 9.46 -2.57
N THR A 103 -11.68 9.74 -1.29
CA THR A 103 -10.86 10.64 -0.46
C THR A 103 -9.42 10.11 -0.29
N MET A 104 -9.26 8.79 -0.22
CA MET A 104 -7.96 8.09 -0.18
C MET A 104 -7.14 8.26 -1.47
N LEU A 105 -7.78 8.56 -2.60
CA LEU A 105 -7.11 8.79 -3.88
C LEU A 105 -6.82 10.27 -4.13
N SER A 106 -7.71 11.16 -3.68
CA SER A 106 -7.69 12.59 -3.99
C SER A 106 -6.74 13.41 -3.10
N GLY A 107 -6.51 13.01 -1.84
CA GLY A 107 -5.64 13.72 -0.90
C GLY A 107 -4.20 13.22 -0.87
N LYS A 108 -3.21 14.14 -0.77
CA LYS A 108 -1.83 13.75 -0.40
C LYS A 108 -1.74 13.38 1.09
N GLU A 109 -2.67 13.90 1.88
CA GLU A 109 -2.85 13.78 3.32
C GLU A 109 -3.57 12.49 3.76
N ASN A 110 -4.35 11.85 2.88
CA ASN A 110 -5.15 10.65 3.19
C ASN A 110 -4.53 9.34 2.66
N ALA A 111 -3.29 9.42 2.18
CA ALA A 111 -2.48 8.28 1.79
C ALA A 111 -1.31 8.17 2.77
N VAL A 112 -1.07 6.97 3.31
CA VAL A 112 0.16 6.72 4.07
C VAL A 112 1.34 6.83 3.08
N TRP A 113 2.01 7.99 3.08
CA TRP A 113 3.27 8.17 2.36
C TRP A 113 4.36 7.41 3.11
N LEU A 114 4.54 6.14 2.74
CA LEU A 114 5.50 5.23 3.38
C LEU A 114 6.97 5.68 3.28
N ASN A 115 7.27 6.74 2.53
CA ASN A 115 8.54 7.47 2.60
C ASN A 115 8.30 8.96 2.91
N ARG A 116 8.17 9.29 4.19
CA ARG A 116 8.71 10.54 4.75
C ARG A 116 9.66 10.23 5.92
N TYR A 117 10.55 9.27 5.74
CA TYR A 117 11.85 9.33 6.39
C TYR A 117 12.77 10.10 5.45
N THR A 118 12.76 11.42 5.59
CA THR A 118 13.89 12.24 5.20
C THR A 118 15.10 11.73 5.97
N GLU A 119 16.21 11.48 5.27
CA GLU A 119 17.55 11.68 5.84
C GLU A 119 17.69 13.16 6.24
N SER A 120 16.96 13.56 7.29
CA SER A 120 17.10 14.85 7.99
C SER A 120 17.87 14.65 9.29
N SER A 121 18.85 13.74 9.27
CA SER A 121 19.89 13.67 10.28
C SER A 121 21.09 12.89 9.74
N ARG A 122 21.79 13.51 8.79
CA ARG A 122 23.25 13.42 8.74
C ARG A 122 23.76 14.85 8.72
N ASN A 123 24.04 15.34 9.94
CA ASN A 123 25.14 16.27 10.15
C ASN A 123 26.44 15.61 9.70
#